data_AF-A0A2N8NY42-F1
#
_entry.id   AF-A0A2N8NY42-F1
#
_cell.length_a   1.000
_cell.length_b   1.000
_cell.length_c   1.000
_cell.angle_alpha   90.00
_cell.angle_beta   90.00
_cell.angle_gamma   90.00
#
_symmetry.space_group_name_H-M   'P 1'
#
loop_
_entity.id
_entity.type
_entity.pdbx_description
1 polymer ?
#
loop_
_entity_poly.entity_id
_entity_poly.type
_entity_poly.pdbx_seq_one_letter_code
_entity_poly.pdbx_strand_id
1 'polypeptide(L)'
;MITSRGTHEECPEEKQFTELLPDTQRALLHRLALGQREGRTPSMTGAVMRDGRVVWTGGRGTAAGEAVDADTQYRVGSITKTFVAVLIMRLRDEGLLDLDAPLRTYLDDAPEGGDATVAQLLAHTAGLAAETPGPWWERTDGGLRPELTDLFGDRSQLLRAGRRHHYSNPGYALLGAVVERLRGEPWGEVLRREVLLPLGMHRTSLAPEAPYAEGWAVHPWADALLPEPAVDTGRMAPAGQLWSTAGDLCRFAAFLLDGDERVLGAASVAEMRVPESGPADAGWTSGYGLGLQIARRNGRTLIGHTGSLPGFVATLWVSPGEGLAAVVLANRTSCFEVAPTATDLLNTVAEREPRFPEPWRPLDEVDPALLALTGPWYWGAATFALRLRAGRALELTPLAGDGRASRFRPEEDGTWTGLDGYYVGETLKVVRTGEGTVSHLDLGSFVFTREPYEQGGAVPGGVDEAGWR
;
A
#
# COMPACT_ATOMS: atom_id res chain seq x y z
N MET A 1 -10.57 45.16 -9.05
CA MET A 1 -10.80 44.38 -10.28
C MET A 1 -10.67 42.92 -9.91
N ILE A 2 -11.81 42.23 -9.92
CA ILE A 2 -11.96 40.82 -9.59
C ILE A 2 -11.61 40.03 -10.86
N THR A 3 -10.59 39.18 -10.82
CA THR A 3 -10.34 38.21 -11.89
C THR A 3 -10.86 36.85 -11.44
N SER A 4 -11.91 36.43 -12.12
CA SER A 4 -12.62 35.16 -12.05
C SER A 4 -11.66 33.96 -12.09
N ARG A 5 -11.83 33.05 -11.12
CA ARG A 5 -11.42 31.66 -11.25
C ARG A 5 -12.37 31.01 -12.25
N GLY A 6 -11.84 30.54 -13.36
CA GLY A 6 -12.56 29.69 -14.30
C GLY A 6 -12.97 28.40 -13.57
N THR A 7 -14.24 28.08 -13.67
CA THR A 7 -14.79 26.77 -13.32
C THR A 7 -14.17 25.75 -14.27
N HIS A 8 -13.44 24.78 -13.73
CA HIS A 8 -13.12 23.56 -14.47
C HIS A 8 -14.45 22.87 -14.82
N GLU A 9 -14.89 22.99 -16.07
CA GLU A 9 -15.89 22.06 -16.61
C GLU A 9 -15.23 20.68 -16.64
N GLU A 10 -15.70 19.77 -15.78
CA GLU A 10 -15.33 18.35 -15.83
C GLU A 10 -15.56 17.82 -17.25
N CYS A 11 -14.55 17.15 -17.79
CA CYS A 11 -14.59 16.62 -19.15
C CYS A 11 -15.71 15.57 -19.24
N PRO A 12 -16.53 15.51 -20.30
CA PRO A 12 -17.61 14.53 -20.43
C PRO A 12 -17.18 13.07 -20.26
N GLU A 13 -15.90 12.75 -20.51
CA GLU A 13 -15.29 11.44 -20.32
C GLU A 13 -15.13 11.06 -18.83
N GLU A 14 -14.91 12.01 -17.92
CA GLU A 14 -14.79 11.74 -16.47
C GLU A 14 -16.10 11.25 -15.84
N LYS A 15 -17.25 11.65 -16.42
CA LYS A 15 -18.56 11.18 -15.97
C LYS A 15 -18.82 9.71 -16.31
N GLN A 16 -18.15 9.17 -17.32
CA GLN A 16 -18.48 7.88 -17.91
C GLN A 16 -18.24 6.68 -16.97
N PHE A 17 -17.51 6.86 -15.86
CA PHE A 17 -17.18 5.80 -14.90
C PHE A 17 -17.65 6.06 -13.46
N THR A 18 -18.47 7.09 -13.25
CA THR A 18 -18.97 7.42 -11.90
C THR A 18 -20.12 6.52 -11.44
N GLU A 19 -20.96 6.06 -12.37
CA GLU A 19 -22.03 5.10 -12.10
C GLU A 19 -21.71 3.75 -12.75
N LEU A 20 -21.63 2.69 -11.94
CA LEU A 20 -21.46 1.33 -12.45
C LEU A 20 -22.72 0.86 -13.18
N LEU A 21 -22.57 -0.01 -14.18
CA LEU A 21 -23.70 -0.62 -14.88
C LEU A 21 -24.61 -1.37 -13.89
N PRO A 22 -25.94 -1.38 -14.10
CA PRO A 22 -26.88 -2.06 -13.19
C PRO A 22 -26.53 -3.54 -12.93
N ASP A 23 -26.05 -4.25 -13.95
CA ASP A 23 -25.64 -5.65 -13.83
C ASP A 23 -24.36 -5.82 -12.98
N THR A 24 -23.43 -4.85 -13.03
CA THR A 24 -22.25 -4.80 -12.15
C THR A 24 -22.68 -4.57 -10.71
N GLN A 25 -23.55 -3.58 -10.46
CA GLN A 25 -24.07 -3.32 -9.11
C GLN A 25 -24.78 -4.54 -8.51
N ARG A 26 -25.60 -5.22 -9.32
CA ARG A 26 -26.29 -6.46 -8.91
C ARG A 26 -25.29 -7.58 -8.58
N ALA A 27 -24.22 -7.73 -9.36
CA ALA A 27 -23.19 -8.73 -9.11
C ALA A 27 -22.41 -8.47 -7.82
N LEU A 28 -22.04 -7.21 -7.55
CA LEU A 28 -21.40 -6.80 -6.30
C LEU A 28 -22.29 -7.11 -5.10
N LEU A 29 -23.57 -6.73 -5.20
CA LEU A 29 -24.55 -6.98 -4.15
C LEU A 29 -24.79 -8.47 -3.91
N HIS A 30 -24.83 -9.27 -4.98
CA HIS A 30 -24.93 -10.72 -4.90
C HIS A 30 -23.70 -11.34 -4.21
N ARG A 31 -22.48 -10.90 -4.56
CA ARG A 31 -21.25 -11.40 -3.94
C ARG A 31 -21.18 -11.07 -2.45
N LEU A 32 -21.58 -9.85 -2.06
CA LEU A 32 -21.69 -9.44 -0.65
C LEU A 32 -22.73 -10.30 0.09
N ALA A 33 -23.87 -10.60 -0.53
CA ALA A 33 -24.90 -11.47 0.03
C ALA A 33 -24.39 -12.89 0.28
N LEU A 34 -23.65 -13.46 -0.67
CA LEU A 34 -23.01 -14.77 -0.50
C LEU A 34 -22.00 -14.73 0.65
N GLY A 35 -21.11 -13.72 0.68
CA GLY A 35 -20.11 -13.58 1.75
C GLY A 35 -20.75 -13.47 3.14
N GLN A 36 -21.84 -12.72 3.27
CA GLN A 36 -22.60 -12.63 4.53
C GLN A 36 -23.26 -13.97 4.91
N ARG A 37 -23.90 -14.64 3.94
CA ARG A 37 -24.62 -15.89 4.17
C ARG A 37 -23.68 -17.05 4.51
N GLU A 38 -22.64 -17.25 3.70
CA GLU A 38 -21.63 -18.31 3.86
C GLU A 38 -20.74 -18.03 5.07
N GLY A 39 -20.39 -16.77 5.28
CA GLY A 39 -19.66 -16.29 6.47
C GLY A 39 -20.48 -16.33 7.76
N ARG A 40 -21.80 -16.59 7.68
CA ARG A 40 -22.74 -16.62 8.82
C ARG A 40 -22.61 -15.39 9.71
N THR A 41 -22.43 -14.20 9.13
CA THR A 41 -22.23 -12.96 9.89
C THR A 41 -23.56 -12.23 10.13
N PRO A 42 -23.84 -11.71 11.34
CA PRO A 42 -25.10 -10.97 11.60
C PRO A 42 -25.29 -9.76 10.67
N SER A 43 -24.18 -9.09 10.34
CA SER A 43 -24.14 -8.02 9.36
C SER A 43 -22.86 -8.04 8.54
N MET A 44 -22.92 -7.46 7.35
CA MET A 44 -21.78 -7.22 6.47
C MET A 44 -22.02 -5.97 5.63
N THR A 45 -21.05 -5.07 5.60
CA THR A 45 -21.03 -3.89 4.73
C THR A 45 -19.88 -4.03 3.74
N GLY A 46 -20.11 -3.63 2.48
CA GLY A 46 -19.09 -3.55 1.45
C GLY A 46 -19.09 -2.20 0.73
N ALA A 47 -17.94 -1.79 0.22
CA ALA A 47 -17.81 -0.62 -0.66
C ALA A 47 -16.72 -0.86 -1.72
N VAL A 48 -16.88 -0.24 -2.88
CA VAL A 48 -15.87 -0.18 -3.93
C VAL A 48 -15.62 1.28 -4.31
N MET A 49 -14.34 1.63 -4.43
CA MET A 49 -13.86 2.94 -4.83
C MET A 49 -13.08 2.82 -6.14
N ARG A 50 -13.20 3.85 -6.98
CA ARG A 50 -12.43 4.04 -8.22
C ARG A 50 -11.96 5.49 -8.29
N ASP A 51 -10.67 5.72 -8.53
CA ASP A 51 -10.05 7.05 -8.69
C ASP A 51 -10.46 8.04 -7.60
N GLY A 52 -10.34 7.60 -6.34
CA GLY A 52 -10.68 8.39 -5.17
C GLY A 52 -12.19 8.61 -4.91
N ARG A 53 -13.08 8.07 -5.76
CA ARG A 53 -14.54 8.20 -5.63
C ARG A 53 -15.19 6.86 -5.28
N VAL A 54 -16.12 6.85 -4.33
CA VAL A 54 -16.93 5.66 -4.02
C VAL A 54 -17.91 5.45 -5.18
N VAL A 55 -17.82 4.30 -5.85
CA VAL A 55 -18.68 3.95 -7.00
C VAL A 55 -19.75 2.92 -6.64
N TRP A 56 -19.61 2.25 -5.50
CA TRP A 56 -20.61 1.32 -5.00
C TRP A 56 -20.52 1.13 -3.48
N THR A 57 -21.67 0.97 -2.84
CA THR A 57 -21.79 0.52 -1.46
C THR A 57 -22.91 -0.51 -1.35
N GLY A 58 -22.83 -1.38 -0.35
CA GLY A 58 -23.85 -2.38 -0.08
C GLY A 58 -23.84 -2.84 1.37
N GLY A 59 -25.02 -3.21 1.86
CA GLY A 59 -25.23 -3.75 3.20
C GLY A 59 -26.06 -5.03 3.19
N ARG A 60 -25.76 -5.92 4.12
CA ARG A 60 -26.47 -7.19 4.35
C ARG A 60 -26.58 -7.48 5.83
N GLY A 61 -27.77 -7.93 6.26
CA GLY A 61 -28.06 -8.18 7.66
C GLY A 61 -28.30 -6.88 8.44
N THR A 62 -28.26 -6.99 9.77
CA THR A 62 -28.65 -5.89 10.66
C THR A 62 -27.69 -5.72 11.83
N ALA A 63 -27.56 -4.50 12.31
CA ALA A 63 -26.87 -4.13 13.54
C ALA A 63 -27.85 -3.33 14.41
N ALA A 64 -27.94 -3.66 15.71
CA ALA A 64 -28.87 -3.00 16.63
C ALA A 64 -30.34 -2.94 16.12
N GLY A 65 -30.77 -3.94 15.33
CA GLY A 65 -32.10 -4.02 14.74
C GLY A 65 -32.30 -3.26 13.42
N GLU A 66 -31.32 -2.48 12.97
CA GLU A 66 -31.38 -1.68 11.75
C GLU A 66 -30.54 -2.28 10.62
N ALA A 67 -30.93 -2.04 9.37
CA ALA A 67 -30.13 -2.45 8.22
C ALA A 67 -28.78 -1.71 8.22
N VAL A 68 -27.69 -2.44 7.97
CA VAL A 68 -26.35 -1.83 7.90
C VAL A 68 -26.10 -1.17 6.56
N ASP A 69 -25.28 -0.13 6.58
CA ASP A 69 -24.91 0.65 5.40
C ASP A 69 -23.43 1.07 5.45
N ALA A 70 -23.02 1.94 4.52
CA ALA A 70 -21.66 2.43 4.39
C ALA A 70 -21.21 3.34 5.54
N ASP A 71 -22.15 3.85 6.35
CA ASP A 71 -21.89 4.69 7.52
C ASP A 71 -21.97 3.89 8.83
N THR A 72 -22.36 2.62 8.81
CA THR A 72 -22.33 1.78 10.01
C THR A 72 -20.89 1.51 10.46
N GLN A 73 -20.57 1.83 11.72
CA GLN A 73 -19.23 1.61 12.28
C GLN A 73 -18.99 0.15 12.66
N TYR A 74 -17.78 -0.34 12.38
CA TYR A 74 -17.26 -1.63 12.82
C TYR A 74 -15.89 -1.44 13.44
N ARG A 75 -15.49 -2.31 14.36
CA ARG A 75 -14.09 -2.38 14.81
C ARG A 75 -13.24 -2.94 13.66
N VAL A 76 -12.21 -2.22 13.27
CA VAL A 76 -11.41 -2.55 12.06
C VAL A 76 -10.12 -3.29 12.36
N GLY A 77 -9.84 -3.56 13.63
CA GLY A 77 -8.70 -4.33 14.08
C GLY A 77 -7.39 -3.83 13.48
N SER A 78 -6.55 -4.76 13.02
CA SER A 78 -5.21 -4.48 12.49
C SER A 78 -5.12 -3.51 11.31
N ILE A 79 -6.23 -3.09 10.67
CA ILE A 79 -6.20 -1.92 9.78
C ILE A 79 -5.68 -0.67 10.53
N THR A 80 -5.89 -0.59 11.85
CA THR A 80 -5.31 0.42 12.75
C THR A 80 -3.81 0.61 12.56
N LYS A 81 -3.07 -0.48 12.30
CA LYS A 81 -1.61 -0.42 12.10
C LYS A 81 -1.22 0.46 10.93
N THR A 82 -1.99 0.44 9.85
CA THR A 82 -1.73 1.28 8.69
C THR A 82 -1.86 2.76 9.04
N PHE A 83 -2.80 3.15 9.91
CA PHE A 83 -2.89 4.53 10.41
C PHE A 83 -1.70 4.93 11.28
N VAL A 84 -1.25 4.03 12.17
CA VAL A 84 -0.04 4.26 12.98
C VAL A 84 1.20 4.39 12.09
N ALA A 85 1.30 3.57 11.04
CA ALA A 85 2.39 3.65 10.07
C ALA A 85 2.39 5.01 9.35
N VAL A 86 1.22 5.55 8.96
CA VAL A 86 1.13 6.90 8.38
C VAL A 86 1.68 7.97 9.33
N LEU A 87 1.36 7.89 10.62
CA LEU A 87 1.90 8.83 11.62
C LEU A 87 3.43 8.74 11.74
N ILE A 88 3.99 7.53 11.71
CA ILE A 88 5.45 7.32 11.74
C ILE A 88 6.11 7.87 10.47
N MET A 89 5.53 7.61 9.29
CA MET A 89 6.05 8.13 8.03
C MET A 89 5.97 9.66 7.98
N ARG A 90 4.92 10.25 8.55
CA ARG A 90 4.80 11.70 8.70
C ARG A 90 5.89 12.27 9.60
N LEU A 91 6.17 11.64 10.75
CA LEU A 91 7.28 12.04 11.63
C LEU A 91 8.64 11.97 10.91
N ARG A 92 8.81 11.01 10.00
CA ARG A 92 10.00 10.95 9.13
C ARG A 92 10.07 12.10 8.15
N ASP A 93 8.97 12.41 7.45
CA ASP A 93 8.96 13.51 6.47
C ASP A 93 9.21 14.89 7.12
N GLU A 94 8.81 15.03 8.38
CA GLU A 94 9.09 16.21 9.20
C GLU A 94 10.52 16.24 9.78
N GLY A 95 11.33 15.21 9.55
CA GLY A 95 12.71 15.09 10.03
C GLY A 95 12.83 14.82 11.54
N LEU A 96 11.74 14.40 12.20
CA LEU A 96 11.70 14.09 13.63
C LEU A 96 12.10 12.64 13.94
N LEU A 97 12.05 11.78 12.93
CA LEU A 97 12.33 10.36 13.03
C LEU A 97 13.13 9.88 11.81
N ASP A 98 14.05 8.94 12.04
CA ASP A 98 14.78 8.21 11.02
C ASP A 98 14.33 6.74 11.07
N LEU A 99 13.98 6.19 9.89
CA LEU A 99 13.50 4.82 9.76
C LEU A 99 14.57 3.79 10.09
N ASP A 100 15.85 4.14 9.90
CA ASP A 100 17.00 3.27 10.17
C ASP A 100 17.53 3.41 11.59
N ALA A 101 17.07 4.41 12.34
CA ALA A 101 17.45 4.56 13.74
C ALA A 101 16.82 3.45 14.60
N PRO A 102 17.57 2.92 15.60
CA PRO A 102 17.01 2.06 16.63
C PRO A 102 15.86 2.75 17.38
N LEU A 103 14.80 2.01 17.70
CA LEU A 103 13.63 2.54 18.39
C LEU A 103 13.97 3.25 19.71
N ARG A 104 14.96 2.73 20.46
CA ARG A 104 15.44 3.30 21.74
C ARG A 104 15.97 4.74 21.62
N THR A 105 16.27 5.22 20.42
CA THR A 105 16.60 6.63 20.17
C THR A 105 15.43 7.56 20.49
N TYR A 106 14.19 7.06 20.36
CA TYR A 106 12.96 7.83 20.58
C TYR A 106 12.26 7.43 21.87
N LEU A 107 12.49 6.22 22.38
CA LEU A 107 11.93 5.69 23.62
C LEU A 107 13.07 5.21 24.53
N ASP A 108 13.56 6.09 25.39
CA ASP A 108 14.72 5.80 26.27
C ASP A 108 14.47 4.62 27.23
N ASP A 109 13.21 4.38 27.56
CA ASP A 109 12.68 3.28 28.38
C ASP A 109 12.13 2.12 27.53
N ALA A 110 12.52 2.04 26.25
CA ALA A 110 12.06 0.98 25.37
C ALA A 110 12.35 -0.41 25.99
N PRO A 111 11.32 -1.25 26.13
CA PRO A 111 11.50 -2.64 26.56
C PRO A 111 12.17 -3.45 25.43
N GLU A 112 12.10 -4.78 25.49
CA GLU A 112 12.57 -5.62 24.40
C GLU A 112 12.02 -5.18 23.03
N GLY A 113 12.92 -4.96 22.07
CA GLY A 113 12.60 -4.36 20.76
C GLY A 113 13.18 -2.96 20.53
N GLY A 114 13.71 -2.30 21.58
CA GLY A 114 14.40 -1.01 21.46
C GLY A 114 15.57 -0.98 20.46
N ASP A 115 16.18 -2.12 20.20
CA ASP A 115 17.32 -2.27 19.31
C ASP A 115 16.94 -2.46 17.83
N ALA A 116 15.67 -2.79 17.57
CA ALA A 116 15.16 -2.87 16.20
C ALA A 116 15.01 -1.47 15.62
N THR A 117 15.20 -1.34 14.31
CA THR A 117 14.96 -0.06 13.63
C THR A 117 13.46 0.20 13.50
N VAL A 118 13.08 1.46 13.32
CA VAL A 118 11.67 1.83 13.11
C VAL A 118 11.11 1.16 11.85
N ALA A 119 11.88 1.09 10.76
CA ALA A 119 11.53 0.35 9.54
C ALA A 119 11.24 -1.13 9.83
N GLN A 120 12.07 -1.78 10.66
CA GLN A 120 11.89 -3.18 11.01
C GLN A 120 10.60 -3.44 11.81
N LEU A 121 10.16 -2.48 12.62
CA LEU A 121 8.88 -2.58 13.32
C LEU A 121 7.70 -2.37 12.36
N LEU A 122 7.78 -1.35 11.51
CA LEU A 122 6.78 -1.08 10.47
C LEU A 122 6.57 -2.29 9.55
N ALA A 123 7.67 -2.94 9.13
CA ALA A 123 7.68 -4.07 8.21
C ALA A 123 7.49 -5.45 8.87
N HIS A 124 7.33 -5.50 10.20
CA HIS A 124 7.30 -6.74 10.97
C HIS A 124 8.52 -7.65 10.75
N THR A 125 9.72 -7.07 10.66
CA THR A 125 11.00 -7.80 10.55
C THR A 125 11.87 -7.65 11.79
N ALA A 126 11.39 -6.96 12.83
CA ALA A 126 12.09 -6.79 14.09
C ALA A 126 12.40 -8.12 14.81
N GLY A 127 11.62 -9.17 14.57
CA GLY A 127 11.80 -10.49 15.20
C GLY A 127 11.19 -10.62 16.60
N LEU A 128 10.34 -9.67 16.98
CA LEU A 128 9.58 -9.67 18.23
C LEU A 128 8.50 -10.74 18.27
N ALA A 129 8.09 -11.12 19.48
CA ALA A 129 6.93 -11.97 19.71
C ALA A 129 5.67 -11.41 19.02
N ALA A 130 4.83 -12.33 18.55
CA ALA A 130 3.63 -11.94 17.82
C ALA A 130 2.58 -11.28 18.72
N GLU A 131 2.47 -11.79 19.95
CA GLU A 131 1.47 -11.40 20.94
C GLU A 131 2.14 -11.07 22.27
N THR A 132 1.43 -10.32 23.12
CA THR A 132 1.81 -10.07 24.51
C THR A 132 1.77 -11.37 25.33
N PRO A 133 2.45 -11.44 26.49
CA PRO A 133 2.15 -12.44 27.49
C PRO A 133 0.66 -12.48 27.85
N GLY A 134 0.20 -13.66 28.26
CA GLY A 134 -1.19 -13.84 28.68
C GLY A 134 -1.54 -12.94 29.88
N PRO A 135 -2.83 -12.61 30.07
CA PRO A 135 -3.99 -13.13 29.34
C PRO A 135 -4.22 -12.46 27.97
N TRP A 136 -5.06 -13.10 27.14
CA TRP A 136 -5.41 -12.68 25.77
C TRP A 136 -5.80 -11.20 25.70
N TRP A 137 -4.94 -10.39 25.08
CA TRP A 137 -5.02 -8.94 25.20
C TRP A 137 -6.27 -8.33 24.57
N GLU A 138 -6.77 -8.91 23.48
CA GLU A 138 -7.93 -8.41 22.75
C GLU A 138 -9.24 -8.49 23.55
N ARG A 139 -9.27 -9.28 24.64
CA ARG A 139 -10.40 -9.46 25.56
C ARG A 139 -10.13 -8.97 26.98
N THR A 140 -8.97 -8.39 27.20
CA THR A 140 -8.52 -7.99 28.53
C THR A 140 -8.40 -6.48 28.56
N ASP A 141 -9.01 -5.85 29.57
CA ASP A 141 -8.91 -4.41 29.80
C ASP A 141 -7.45 -3.96 29.83
N GLY A 142 -7.13 -2.93 29.04
CA GLY A 142 -5.79 -2.37 28.92
C GLY A 142 -5.23 -1.81 30.22
N GLY A 143 -6.08 -1.45 31.18
CA GLY A 143 -5.68 -1.00 32.52
C GLY A 143 -4.97 -2.08 33.34
N LEU A 144 -5.01 -3.36 32.93
CA LEU A 144 -4.19 -4.42 33.53
C LEU A 144 -2.74 -4.44 33.02
N ARG A 145 -2.40 -3.60 32.03
CA ARG A 145 -1.06 -3.43 31.45
C ARG A 145 -0.76 -1.94 31.25
N PRO A 146 -0.63 -1.16 32.34
CA PRO A 146 -0.43 0.28 32.27
C PRO A 146 0.90 0.69 31.60
N GLU A 147 1.94 -0.14 31.73
CA GLU A 147 3.29 0.17 31.27
C GLU A 147 3.64 -0.56 29.97
N LEU A 148 4.56 0.01 29.17
CA LEU A 148 5.04 -0.65 27.95
C LEU A 148 5.76 -1.97 28.26
N THR A 149 6.42 -2.08 29.41
CA THR A 149 7.08 -3.30 29.86
C THR A 149 6.10 -4.46 30.05
N ASP A 150 4.82 -4.18 30.35
CA ASP A 150 3.80 -5.20 30.56
C ASP A 150 3.40 -5.92 29.27
N LEU A 151 3.80 -5.40 28.11
CA LEU A 151 3.53 -5.99 26.80
C LEU A 151 4.52 -7.09 26.42
N PHE A 152 5.62 -7.22 27.17
CA PHE A 152 6.73 -8.10 26.87
C PHE A 152 6.99 -9.07 28.03
N GLY A 153 7.26 -10.33 27.71
CA GLY A 153 7.72 -11.32 28.68
C GLY A 153 9.25 -11.38 28.75
N ASP A 154 9.77 -12.28 29.59
CA ASP A 154 11.21 -12.49 29.85
C ASP A 154 12.08 -12.70 28.60
N ARG A 155 11.47 -13.12 27.48
CA ARG A 155 12.13 -13.26 26.17
C ARG A 155 11.11 -13.04 25.04
N SER A 156 11.03 -11.81 24.57
CA SER A 156 10.17 -11.35 23.49
C SER A 156 10.91 -11.12 22.18
N GLN A 157 12.24 -10.97 22.19
CA GLN A 157 13.09 -11.02 20.99
C GLN A 157 13.32 -12.49 20.57
N LEU A 158 12.38 -13.03 19.81
CA LEU A 158 12.37 -14.45 19.44
C LEU A 158 13.32 -14.77 18.28
N LEU A 159 13.52 -13.81 17.38
CA LEU A 159 14.26 -13.97 16.14
C LEU A 159 15.28 -12.87 15.94
N ARG A 160 16.30 -13.11 15.12
CA ARG A 160 17.22 -12.04 14.70
C ARG A 160 16.45 -11.01 13.86
N ALA A 161 16.63 -9.73 14.17
CA ALA A 161 16.07 -8.61 13.40
C ALA A 161 16.52 -8.64 11.93
N GLY A 162 15.64 -8.22 11.02
CA GLY A 162 15.83 -8.21 9.58
C GLY A 162 15.88 -9.59 8.92
N ARG A 163 15.72 -10.69 9.68
CA ARG A 163 15.88 -12.05 9.12
C ARG A 163 14.70 -12.50 8.26
N ARG A 164 13.47 -12.23 8.70
CA ARG A 164 12.23 -12.66 8.04
C ARG A 164 11.05 -11.85 8.56
N HIS A 165 9.97 -11.87 7.80
CA HIS A 165 8.67 -11.42 8.28
C HIS A 165 8.22 -12.25 9.49
N HIS A 166 7.81 -11.57 10.56
CA HIS A 166 7.21 -12.13 11.76
C HIS A 166 6.29 -11.08 12.39
N TYR A 167 5.00 -11.18 12.09
CA TYR A 167 3.96 -10.27 12.54
C TYR A 167 4.02 -10.07 14.06
N SER A 168 3.90 -8.82 14.52
CA SER A 168 3.98 -8.45 15.94
C SER A 168 3.01 -7.34 16.29
N ASN A 169 2.03 -7.64 17.13
CA ASN A 169 1.13 -6.64 17.71
C ASN A 169 1.86 -5.72 18.70
N PRO A 170 2.69 -6.23 19.65
CA PRO A 170 3.48 -5.38 20.54
C PRO A 170 4.42 -4.41 19.81
N GLY A 171 4.97 -4.80 18.65
CA GLY A 171 5.78 -3.91 17.83
C GLY A 171 5.04 -2.64 17.39
N TYR A 172 3.74 -2.72 17.11
CA TYR A 172 2.92 -1.55 16.77
C TYR A 172 2.47 -0.75 17.99
N ALA A 173 2.32 -1.39 19.16
CA ALA A 173 2.15 -0.67 20.42
C ALA A 173 3.35 0.24 20.70
N LEU A 174 4.58 -0.25 20.46
CA LEU A 174 5.79 0.56 20.55
C LEU A 174 5.80 1.73 19.56
N LEU A 175 5.40 1.52 18.31
CA LEU A 175 5.29 2.61 17.32
C LEU A 175 4.26 3.66 17.76
N GLY A 176 3.13 3.26 18.33
CA GLY A 176 2.18 4.21 18.93
C GLY A 176 2.80 5.02 20.05
N ALA A 177 3.60 4.40 20.93
CA ALA A 177 4.30 5.10 22.00
C ALA A 177 5.35 6.10 21.47
N VAL A 178 6.03 5.81 20.35
CA VAL A 178 6.91 6.78 19.68
C VAL A 178 6.14 8.02 19.25
N VAL A 179 4.95 7.84 18.65
CA VAL A 179 4.08 8.95 18.26
C VAL A 179 3.73 9.80 19.49
N GLU A 180 3.32 9.17 20.59
CA GLU A 180 3.00 9.87 21.85
C GLU A 180 4.19 10.66 22.37
N ARG A 181 5.38 10.06 22.37
CA ARG A 181 6.60 10.66 22.89
C ARG A 181 7.06 11.85 22.06
N LEU A 182 7.00 11.76 20.73
CA LEU A 182 7.47 12.81 19.83
C LEU A 182 6.46 13.96 19.65
N ARG A 183 5.16 13.70 19.89
CA ARG A 183 4.12 14.74 19.85
C ARG A 183 3.77 15.32 21.22
N GLY A 184 4.01 14.59 22.30
CA GLY A 184 3.61 14.97 23.66
C GLY A 184 2.11 14.85 23.91
N GLU A 185 1.39 14.08 23.09
CA GLU A 185 -0.08 13.90 23.15
C GLU A 185 -0.44 12.43 22.89
N PRO A 186 -1.58 11.93 23.40
CA PRO A 186 -2.03 10.56 23.11
C PRO A 186 -2.15 10.29 21.61
N TRP A 187 -1.72 9.11 21.16
CA TRP A 187 -1.61 8.79 19.73
C TRP A 187 -2.96 8.92 18.99
N GLY A 188 -4.07 8.67 19.69
CA GLY A 188 -5.43 8.82 19.13
C GLY A 188 -5.80 10.27 18.82
N GLU A 189 -5.36 11.22 19.64
CA GLU A 189 -5.58 12.65 19.40
C GLU A 189 -4.70 13.15 18.25
N VAL A 190 -3.44 12.69 18.22
CA VAL A 190 -2.52 12.92 17.10
C VAL A 190 -3.13 12.37 15.81
N LEU A 191 -3.59 11.11 15.81
CA LEU A 191 -4.23 10.47 14.67
C LEU A 191 -5.43 11.28 14.18
N ARG A 192 -6.32 11.67 15.10
CA ARG A 192 -7.51 12.45 14.79
C ARG A 192 -7.14 13.76 14.10
N ARG A 193 -6.20 14.53 14.67
CA ARG A 193 -5.80 15.84 14.17
C ARG A 193 -5.03 15.78 12.86
N GLU A 194 -4.08 14.85 12.74
CA GLU A 194 -3.08 14.85 11.67
C GLU A 194 -3.44 13.95 10.48
N VAL A 195 -4.42 13.04 10.64
CA VAL A 195 -4.84 12.12 9.58
C VAL A 195 -6.36 12.15 9.38
N LEU A 196 -7.15 11.87 10.43
CA LEU A 196 -8.59 11.65 10.24
C LEU A 196 -9.33 12.93 9.81
N LEU A 197 -9.09 14.05 10.50
CA LEU A 197 -9.74 15.32 10.15
C LEU A 197 -9.32 15.85 8.77
N PRO A 198 -8.02 15.88 8.39
CA PRO A 198 -7.61 16.27 7.04
C PRO A 198 -8.25 15.43 5.93
N LEU A 199 -8.37 14.12 6.14
CA LEU A 199 -8.99 13.20 5.17
C LEU A 199 -10.52 13.18 5.23
N GLY A 200 -11.14 13.95 6.14
CA GLY A 200 -12.60 13.98 6.31
C GLY A 200 -13.19 12.67 6.86
N MET A 201 -12.39 11.90 7.61
CA MET A 201 -12.76 10.63 8.24
C MET A 201 -13.43 10.89 9.59
N HIS A 202 -14.60 11.51 9.57
CA HIS A 202 -15.30 11.98 10.77
C HIS A 202 -15.97 10.86 11.57
N ARG A 203 -16.07 9.66 11.00
CA ARG A 203 -16.71 8.46 11.57
C ARG A 203 -15.66 7.40 11.88
N THR A 204 -14.43 7.81 12.18
CA THR A 204 -13.33 6.96 12.61
C THR A 204 -12.85 7.39 13.99
N SER A 205 -12.81 6.47 14.95
CA SER A 205 -12.67 6.77 16.38
C SER A 205 -12.05 5.60 17.16
N LEU A 206 -11.56 5.86 18.38
CA LEU A 206 -11.05 4.81 19.28
C LEU A 206 -12.17 4.02 19.98
N ALA A 207 -13.33 4.63 20.13
CA ALA A 207 -14.51 4.06 20.74
C ALA A 207 -15.69 4.11 19.75
N PRO A 208 -16.67 3.20 19.86
CA PRO A 208 -17.80 3.16 18.94
C PRO A 208 -18.70 4.41 19.08
N GLU A 209 -19.14 4.93 17.94
CA GLU A 209 -20.07 6.05 17.78
C GLU A 209 -21.26 5.60 16.92
N ALA A 210 -22.48 5.82 17.40
CA ALA A 210 -23.69 5.36 16.74
C ALA A 210 -23.91 6.06 15.38
N PRO A 211 -24.44 5.34 14.36
CA PRO A 211 -24.73 3.90 14.34
C PRO A 211 -23.45 3.03 14.25
N TYR A 212 -23.35 2.02 15.12
CA TYR A 212 -22.26 1.02 15.11
C TYR A 212 -22.83 -0.40 15.25
N ALA A 213 -22.07 -1.38 14.77
CA ALA A 213 -22.40 -2.79 14.92
C ALA A 213 -21.91 -3.37 16.25
N GLU A 214 -22.78 -4.08 16.95
CA GLU A 214 -22.40 -4.90 18.10
C GLU A 214 -21.61 -6.14 17.63
N GLY A 215 -20.61 -6.56 18.42
CA GLY A 215 -19.73 -7.67 18.11
C GLY A 215 -20.28 -9.03 18.57
N TRP A 216 -20.10 -10.07 17.76
CA TRP A 216 -20.65 -11.41 18.05
C TRP A 216 -19.66 -12.55 17.79
N ALA A 217 -19.71 -13.55 18.67
CA ALA A 217 -19.29 -14.91 18.36
C ALA A 217 -20.49 -15.66 17.80
N VAL A 218 -20.27 -16.41 16.71
CA VAL A 218 -21.30 -17.29 16.14
C VAL A 218 -20.91 -18.72 16.46
N HIS A 219 -21.83 -19.47 17.05
CA HIS A 219 -21.58 -20.84 17.44
C HIS A 219 -21.21 -21.71 16.21
N PRO A 220 -20.13 -22.52 16.29
CA PRO A 220 -19.63 -23.26 15.13
C PRO A 220 -20.62 -24.31 14.60
N TRP A 221 -21.54 -24.80 15.44
CA TRP A 221 -22.49 -25.86 15.10
C TRP A 221 -23.97 -25.44 15.13
N ALA A 222 -24.28 -24.18 15.42
CA ALA A 222 -25.66 -23.71 15.53
C ALA A 222 -25.78 -22.23 15.14
N ASP A 223 -26.94 -21.81 14.65
CA ASP A 223 -27.24 -20.40 14.36
C ASP A 223 -27.57 -19.64 15.65
N ALA A 224 -26.61 -19.64 16.57
CA ALA A 224 -26.67 -18.99 17.87
C ALA A 224 -25.54 -17.97 18.00
N LEU A 225 -25.86 -16.83 18.62
CA LEU A 225 -24.95 -15.72 18.82
C LEU A 225 -24.59 -15.61 20.30
N LEU A 226 -23.33 -15.28 20.57
CA LEU A 226 -22.83 -14.90 21.89
C LEU A 226 -22.27 -13.47 21.79
N PRO A 227 -22.74 -12.51 22.61
CA PRO A 227 -22.18 -11.16 22.61
C PRO A 227 -20.68 -11.16 22.88
N GLU A 228 -19.93 -10.39 22.11
CA GLU A 228 -18.50 -10.12 22.31
C GLU A 228 -18.29 -8.61 22.43
N PRO A 229 -18.52 -8.04 23.63
CA PRO A 229 -18.37 -6.61 23.85
C PRO A 229 -16.90 -6.20 23.63
N ALA A 230 -16.71 -5.04 23.02
CA ALA A 230 -15.38 -4.46 22.87
C ALA A 230 -14.83 -3.97 24.23
N VAL A 231 -13.52 -4.11 24.38
CA VAL A 231 -12.75 -3.59 25.52
C VAL A 231 -11.75 -2.55 25.03
N ASP A 232 -11.45 -1.57 25.89
CA ASP A 232 -10.31 -0.69 25.71
C ASP A 232 -9.02 -1.50 25.91
N THR A 233 -8.14 -1.47 24.92
CA THR A 233 -6.90 -2.25 24.87
C THR A 233 -5.69 -1.46 25.35
N GLY A 234 -5.87 -0.20 25.77
CA GLY A 234 -4.84 0.62 26.42
C GLY A 234 -3.58 0.74 25.55
N ARG A 235 -2.42 0.31 26.09
CA ARG A 235 -1.14 0.34 25.36
C ARG A 235 -1.14 -0.48 24.06
N MET A 236 -2.03 -1.47 23.93
CA MET A 236 -2.19 -2.25 22.70
C MET A 236 -3.10 -1.59 21.66
N ALA A 237 -3.72 -0.44 21.98
CA ALA A 237 -4.64 0.24 21.08
C ALA A 237 -4.08 0.56 19.67
N PRO A 238 -2.81 0.97 19.51
CA PRO A 238 -2.17 1.15 18.20
C PRO A 238 -2.14 -0.12 17.33
N ALA A 239 -2.28 -1.30 17.93
CA ALA A 239 -2.30 -2.55 17.19
C ALA A 239 -3.68 -2.84 16.55
N GLY A 240 -4.79 -2.30 17.06
CA GLY A 240 -6.10 -2.71 16.56
C GLY A 240 -7.37 -2.04 17.10
N GLN A 241 -7.30 -0.92 17.80
CA GLN A 241 -8.46 -0.38 18.53
C GLN A 241 -9.49 0.33 17.66
N LEU A 242 -9.14 0.83 16.47
CA LEU A 242 -10.01 1.73 15.74
C LEU A 242 -11.36 1.13 15.36
N TRP A 243 -12.35 2.00 15.35
CA TRP A 243 -13.65 1.84 14.73
C TRP A 243 -13.71 2.73 13.50
N SER A 244 -14.28 2.24 12.40
CA SER A 244 -14.44 3.01 11.17
C SER A 244 -15.64 2.50 10.38
N THR A 245 -15.94 3.19 9.29
CA THR A 245 -17.03 2.86 8.36
C THR A 245 -16.45 2.50 6.99
N ALA A 246 -17.25 1.87 6.13
CA ALA A 246 -16.81 1.60 4.78
C ALA A 246 -16.54 2.91 4.01
N GLY A 247 -17.35 3.95 4.25
CA GLY A 247 -17.16 5.27 3.65
C GLY A 247 -15.83 5.93 4.05
N ASP A 248 -15.50 5.92 5.34
CA ASP A 248 -14.24 6.48 5.84
C ASP A 248 -13.02 5.68 5.35
N LEU A 249 -13.09 4.36 5.35
CA LEU A 249 -12.01 3.53 4.80
C LEU A 249 -11.84 3.71 3.28
N CYS A 250 -12.88 4.07 2.53
CA CYS A 250 -12.71 4.49 1.13
C CYS A 250 -11.97 5.82 1.01
N ARG A 251 -12.21 6.80 1.90
CA ARG A 251 -11.41 8.04 1.93
C ARG A 251 -9.95 7.75 2.23
N PHE A 252 -9.70 6.86 3.18
CA PHE A 252 -8.35 6.39 3.48
C PHE A 252 -7.73 5.62 2.31
N ALA A 253 -8.51 4.82 1.58
CA ALA A 253 -8.06 4.12 0.38
C ALA A 253 -7.65 5.09 -0.74
N ALA A 254 -8.37 6.19 -0.92
CA ALA A 254 -8.00 7.26 -1.86
C ALA A 254 -6.64 7.88 -1.48
N PHE A 255 -6.45 8.18 -0.19
CA PHE A 255 -5.15 8.62 0.32
C PHE A 255 -4.05 7.57 0.08
N LEU A 256 -4.34 6.28 0.29
CA LEU A 256 -3.41 5.19 -0.01
C LEU A 256 -3.18 4.94 -1.50
N LEU A 257 -3.90 5.61 -2.41
CA LEU A 257 -3.63 5.61 -3.86
C LEU A 257 -2.71 6.77 -4.24
N ASP A 258 -3.07 7.98 -3.84
CA ASP A 258 -2.52 9.21 -4.43
C ASP A 258 -1.70 10.06 -3.45
N GLY A 259 -1.78 9.77 -2.15
CA GLY A 259 -1.28 10.65 -1.09
C GLY A 259 -2.14 11.90 -0.88
N ASP A 260 -1.76 12.69 0.11
CA ASP A 260 -2.36 13.99 0.42
C ASP A 260 -1.33 14.84 1.16
N GLU A 261 -0.91 15.97 0.59
CA GLU A 261 0.11 16.84 1.19
C GLU A 261 -0.25 17.37 2.59
N ARG A 262 -1.52 17.31 2.99
CA ARG A 262 -1.95 17.66 4.36
C ARG A 262 -1.61 16.56 5.38
N VAL A 263 -1.33 15.35 4.90
CA VAL A 263 -1.07 14.14 5.69
C VAL A 263 0.29 13.53 5.37
N LEU A 264 0.46 13.01 4.16
CA LEU A 264 1.66 12.35 3.65
C LEU A 264 1.67 12.42 2.12
N GLY A 265 2.75 12.93 1.53
CA GLY A 265 2.87 13.12 0.08
C GLY A 265 2.92 11.80 -0.70
N ALA A 266 2.62 11.87 -2.01
CA ALA A 266 2.49 10.71 -2.88
C ALA A 266 3.73 9.78 -2.88
N ALA A 267 4.93 10.36 -2.83
CA ALA A 267 6.20 9.61 -2.81
C ALA A 267 6.34 8.76 -1.54
N SER A 268 6.04 9.31 -0.37
CA SER A 268 6.11 8.60 0.90
C SER A 268 5.04 7.50 1.00
N VAL A 269 3.84 7.74 0.47
CA VAL A 269 2.81 6.67 0.38
C VAL A 269 3.22 5.59 -0.63
N ALA A 270 3.91 5.94 -1.73
CA ALA A 270 4.43 4.95 -2.67
C ALA A 270 5.50 4.06 -2.03
N GLU A 271 6.39 4.63 -1.21
CA GLU A 271 7.40 3.89 -0.44
C GLU A 271 6.75 2.88 0.52
N MET A 272 5.67 3.25 1.21
CA MET A 272 4.96 2.32 2.11
C MET A 272 4.48 1.03 1.41
N ARG A 273 4.25 1.10 0.10
CA ARG A 273 3.72 -0.01 -0.72
C ARG A 273 4.83 -0.90 -1.29
N VAL A 274 6.10 -0.53 -1.11
CA VAL A 274 7.24 -1.33 -1.56
C VAL A 274 7.41 -2.53 -0.61
N PRO A 275 7.58 -3.76 -1.12
CA PRO A 275 7.82 -4.91 -0.26
C PRO A 275 9.15 -4.79 0.50
N GLU A 276 9.06 -4.73 1.83
CA GLU A 276 10.20 -4.78 2.76
C GLU A 276 10.49 -6.21 3.24
N SER A 277 9.49 -7.09 3.18
CA SER A 277 9.64 -8.44 3.69
C SER A 277 8.89 -9.53 2.93
N GLY A 278 9.62 -10.64 2.76
CA GLY A 278 9.37 -11.98 2.23
C GLY A 278 8.48 -12.92 3.08
N PRO A 279 7.48 -13.67 2.55
CA PRO A 279 7.52 -15.12 2.69
C PRO A 279 8.83 -15.72 2.18
N ALA A 280 9.22 -16.87 2.70
CA ALA A 280 10.47 -17.53 2.33
C ALA A 280 10.33 -18.47 1.11
N ASP A 281 9.16 -18.56 0.50
CA ASP A 281 8.84 -19.52 -0.56
C ASP A 281 9.00 -18.95 -1.97
N ALA A 282 9.31 -19.84 -2.93
CA ALA A 282 9.61 -19.47 -4.32
C ALA A 282 8.39 -18.94 -5.11
N GLY A 283 7.16 -19.17 -4.62
CA GLY A 283 5.89 -18.82 -5.29
C GLY A 283 5.26 -17.52 -4.78
N TRP A 284 6.09 -16.57 -4.36
CA TRP A 284 5.71 -15.40 -3.58
C TRP A 284 4.43 -14.68 -4.06
N THR A 285 3.34 -14.81 -3.30
CA THR A 285 2.07 -14.12 -3.58
C THR A 285 1.60 -13.17 -2.50
N SER A 286 2.40 -12.96 -1.46
CA SER A 286 2.13 -11.99 -0.40
C SER A 286 3.43 -11.39 0.09
N GLY A 287 3.35 -10.21 0.70
CA GLY A 287 4.48 -9.47 1.24
C GLY A 287 4.02 -8.45 2.28
N TYR A 288 4.96 -7.69 2.80
CA TYR A 288 4.65 -6.60 3.72
C TYR A 288 5.59 -5.42 3.45
N GLY A 289 5.04 -4.22 3.30
CA GLY A 289 5.77 -2.95 3.20
C GLY A 289 5.82 -2.23 4.54
N LEU A 290 5.87 -0.90 4.52
CA LEU A 290 5.83 -0.11 5.76
C LEU A 290 4.38 0.06 6.23
N GLY A 291 3.87 -0.91 6.99
CA GLY A 291 2.51 -0.91 7.54
C GLY A 291 1.39 -1.31 6.59
N LEU A 292 1.76 -1.92 5.46
CA LEU A 292 0.83 -2.42 4.46
C LEU A 292 1.12 -3.88 4.15
N GLN A 293 0.08 -4.72 4.22
CA GLN A 293 0.09 -6.02 3.57
C GLN A 293 0.12 -5.81 2.05
N ILE A 294 0.86 -6.69 1.38
CA ILE A 294 0.92 -6.75 -0.08
C ILE A 294 0.45 -8.13 -0.50
N ALA A 295 -0.46 -8.21 -1.47
CA ALA A 295 -0.94 -9.48 -2.03
C ALA A 295 -0.89 -9.42 -3.55
N ARG A 296 -0.45 -10.50 -4.18
CA ARG A 296 -0.54 -10.69 -5.63
C ARG A 296 -1.66 -11.67 -5.94
N ARG A 297 -2.71 -11.21 -6.62
CA ARG A 297 -3.91 -12.00 -6.93
C ARG A 297 -4.39 -11.64 -8.34
N ASN A 298 -4.64 -12.64 -9.18
CA ASN A 298 -5.17 -12.45 -10.54
C ASN A 298 -4.39 -11.40 -11.37
N GLY A 299 -3.05 -11.40 -11.28
CA GLY A 299 -2.19 -10.44 -11.98
C GLY A 299 -2.16 -9.03 -11.37
N ARG A 300 -2.91 -8.78 -10.28
CA ARG A 300 -2.95 -7.50 -9.56
C ARG A 300 -2.08 -7.54 -8.33
N THR A 301 -1.41 -6.43 -8.06
CA THR A 301 -0.84 -6.14 -6.75
C THR A 301 -1.88 -5.37 -5.94
N LEU A 302 -2.26 -5.94 -4.80
CA LEU A 302 -3.14 -5.34 -3.81
C LEU A 302 -2.29 -4.90 -2.61
N ILE A 303 -2.55 -3.70 -2.11
CA ILE A 303 -2.00 -3.16 -0.86
C ILE A 303 -3.12 -2.84 0.11
N GLY A 304 -2.87 -2.93 1.40
CA GLY A 304 -3.88 -2.64 2.42
C GLY A 304 -3.65 -3.45 3.68
N HIS A 305 -4.72 -3.85 4.36
CA HIS A 305 -4.60 -4.70 5.54
C HIS A 305 -5.94 -5.41 5.87
N THR A 306 -5.85 -6.62 6.39
CA THR A 306 -6.98 -7.32 7.04
C THR A 306 -7.09 -6.97 8.53
N GLY A 307 -8.28 -6.99 9.10
CA GLY A 307 -8.51 -6.69 10.50
C GLY A 307 -9.27 -7.82 11.18
N SER A 308 -8.91 -8.13 12.42
CA SER A 308 -9.67 -9.05 13.28
C SER A 308 -9.50 -8.60 14.72
N LEU A 309 -10.61 -8.49 15.44
CA LEU A 309 -10.72 -8.32 16.89
C LEU A 309 -11.94 -9.15 17.34
N PRO A 310 -12.09 -9.55 18.61
CA PRO A 310 -13.28 -10.24 19.09
C PRO A 310 -14.56 -9.49 18.69
N GLY A 311 -15.45 -10.21 18.00
CA GLY A 311 -16.70 -9.73 17.46
C GLY A 311 -16.62 -9.11 16.06
N PHE A 312 -15.44 -8.97 15.43
CA PHE A 312 -15.28 -8.22 14.19
C PHE A 312 -14.17 -8.72 13.27
N VAL A 313 -14.42 -8.65 11.97
CA VAL A 313 -13.38 -8.77 10.93
C VAL A 313 -13.57 -7.71 9.86
N ALA A 314 -12.46 -7.27 9.28
CA ALA A 314 -12.42 -6.21 8.29
C ALA A 314 -11.41 -6.50 7.19
N THR A 315 -11.58 -5.91 6.02
CA THR A 315 -10.56 -5.91 4.97
C THR A 315 -10.64 -4.60 4.20
N LEU A 316 -9.47 -4.01 3.98
CA LEU A 316 -9.24 -2.93 3.04
C LEU A 316 -8.19 -3.41 2.03
N TRP A 317 -8.56 -3.44 0.76
CA TRP A 317 -7.63 -3.66 -0.35
C TRP A 317 -7.67 -2.50 -1.32
N VAL A 318 -6.51 -2.12 -1.83
CA VAL A 318 -6.29 -1.09 -2.82
C VAL A 318 -5.45 -1.69 -3.94
N SER A 319 -5.82 -1.48 -5.20
CA SER A 319 -5.00 -1.79 -6.36
C SER A 319 -4.50 -0.48 -6.98
N PRO A 320 -3.26 -0.05 -6.69
CA PRO A 320 -2.71 1.19 -7.24
C PRO A 320 -2.68 1.22 -8.77
N GLY A 321 -2.34 0.10 -9.40
CA GLY A 321 -2.23 0.01 -10.86
C GLY A 321 -3.56 0.18 -11.60
N GLU A 322 -4.69 -0.09 -10.94
CA GLU A 322 -6.03 0.08 -11.50
C GLU A 322 -6.81 1.21 -10.85
N GLY A 323 -6.23 1.95 -9.90
CA GLY A 323 -6.94 3.01 -9.15
C GLY A 323 -8.21 2.53 -8.45
N LEU A 324 -8.26 1.26 -8.02
CA LEU A 324 -9.42 0.64 -7.39
C LEU A 324 -9.17 0.37 -5.90
N ALA A 325 -10.22 0.37 -5.09
CA ALA A 325 -10.17 -0.19 -3.75
C ALA A 325 -11.49 -0.87 -3.38
N ALA A 326 -11.43 -1.82 -2.46
CA ALA A 326 -12.59 -2.47 -1.88
C ALA A 326 -12.45 -2.58 -0.37
N VAL A 327 -13.55 -2.32 0.32
CA VAL A 327 -13.68 -2.45 1.77
C VAL A 327 -14.80 -3.44 2.07
N VAL A 328 -14.57 -4.38 3.00
CA VAL A 328 -15.62 -5.25 3.54
C VAL A 328 -15.46 -5.35 5.05
N LEU A 329 -16.56 -5.14 5.77
CA LEU A 329 -16.64 -5.12 7.24
C LEU A 329 -17.72 -6.09 7.70
N ALA A 330 -17.47 -6.87 8.75
CA ALA A 330 -18.47 -7.76 9.35
C ALA A 330 -18.30 -7.88 10.87
N ASN A 331 -19.40 -8.08 11.59
CA ASN A 331 -19.44 -8.18 13.05
C ASN A 331 -19.45 -9.64 13.54
N ARG A 332 -18.37 -10.36 13.22
CA ARG A 332 -18.09 -11.70 13.74
C ARG A 332 -16.60 -11.90 13.99
N THR A 333 -16.21 -12.59 15.07
CA THR A 333 -14.78 -12.91 15.40
C THR A 333 -14.02 -13.64 14.28
N SER A 334 -14.66 -14.60 13.62
CA SER A 334 -14.01 -15.37 12.55
C SER A 334 -14.93 -15.47 11.34
N CYS A 335 -14.53 -14.84 10.24
CA CYS A 335 -15.19 -14.96 8.96
C CYS A 335 -14.16 -14.92 7.84
N PHE A 336 -13.86 -16.09 7.28
CA PHE A 336 -12.90 -16.24 6.19
C PHE A 336 -13.38 -15.60 4.88
N GLU A 337 -14.68 -15.26 4.77
CA GLU A 337 -15.26 -14.68 3.56
C GLU A 337 -14.94 -13.20 3.36
N VAL A 338 -14.52 -12.45 4.39
CA VAL A 338 -14.37 -10.99 4.27
C VAL A 338 -13.28 -10.58 3.27
N ALA A 339 -12.09 -11.19 3.36
CA ALA A 339 -10.99 -10.85 2.45
C ALA A 339 -11.21 -11.34 1.01
N PRO A 340 -11.69 -12.58 0.76
CA PRO A 340 -12.14 -13.01 -0.55
C PRO A 340 -13.25 -12.12 -1.12
N THR A 341 -14.26 -11.77 -0.32
CA THR A 341 -15.35 -10.87 -0.76
C THR A 341 -14.78 -9.53 -1.22
N ALA A 342 -13.89 -8.88 -0.44
CA ALA A 342 -13.27 -7.63 -0.86
C ALA A 342 -12.50 -7.76 -2.18
N THR A 343 -11.74 -8.84 -2.34
CA THR A 343 -11.00 -9.14 -3.56
C THR A 343 -11.93 -9.34 -4.77
N ASP A 344 -13.04 -10.07 -4.58
CA ASP A 344 -14.01 -10.37 -5.62
C ASP A 344 -14.82 -9.13 -6.02
N LEU A 345 -15.14 -8.25 -5.07
CA LEU A 345 -15.77 -6.95 -5.36
C LEU A 345 -14.85 -6.10 -6.25
N LEU A 346 -13.56 -6.02 -5.92
CA LEU A 346 -12.56 -5.30 -6.72
C LEU A 346 -12.43 -5.90 -8.12
N ASN A 347 -12.25 -7.23 -8.22
CA ASN A 347 -12.14 -7.92 -9.51
C ASN A 347 -13.39 -7.75 -10.38
N THR A 348 -14.58 -7.80 -9.77
CA THR A 348 -15.85 -7.60 -10.49
C THR A 348 -15.89 -6.25 -11.19
N VAL A 349 -15.49 -5.18 -10.50
CA VAL A 349 -15.42 -3.84 -11.12
C VAL A 349 -14.31 -3.75 -12.16
N ALA A 350 -13.15 -4.34 -11.90
CA ALA A 350 -12.05 -4.32 -12.86
C ALA A 350 -12.38 -5.05 -14.18
N GLU A 351 -13.09 -6.19 -14.11
CA GLU A 351 -13.43 -7.03 -15.26
C GLU A 351 -14.67 -6.56 -16.02
N ARG A 352 -15.69 -6.08 -15.31
CA ARG A 352 -16.97 -5.68 -15.92
C ARG A 352 -17.03 -4.22 -16.33
N GLU A 353 -16.18 -3.38 -15.74
CA GLU A 353 -16.11 -1.95 -16.01
C GLU A 353 -14.67 -1.56 -16.40
N PRO A 354 -14.05 -2.21 -17.39
CA PRO A 354 -12.65 -1.94 -17.74
C PRO A 354 -12.47 -0.49 -18.16
N ARG A 355 -11.34 0.12 -17.76
CA ARG A 355 -10.98 1.47 -18.21
C ARG A 355 -10.68 1.46 -19.69
N PHE A 356 -11.11 2.51 -20.39
CA PHE A 356 -10.49 2.83 -21.67
C PHE A 356 -9.06 3.29 -21.40
N PRO A 357 -8.06 2.73 -22.08
CA PRO A 357 -6.71 3.28 -22.01
C PRO A 357 -6.72 4.70 -22.58
N GLU A 358 -5.83 5.55 -22.07
CA GLU A 358 -5.59 6.86 -22.67
C GLU A 358 -5.40 6.73 -24.18
N PRO A 359 -6.09 7.55 -25.00
CA PRO A 359 -5.90 7.52 -26.44
C PRO A 359 -4.43 7.70 -26.76
N TRP A 360 -3.88 6.81 -27.58
CA TRP A 360 -2.55 7.01 -28.11
C TRP A 360 -2.52 8.31 -28.91
N ARG A 361 -1.59 9.20 -28.57
CA ARG A 361 -1.34 10.45 -29.29
C ARG A 361 0.08 10.43 -29.87
N PRO A 362 0.28 10.88 -31.12
CA PRO A 362 1.62 11.12 -31.62
C PRO A 362 2.29 12.24 -30.81
N LEU A 363 3.62 12.29 -30.86
CA LEU A 363 4.36 13.42 -30.31
C LEU A 363 4.00 14.69 -31.08
N ASP A 364 3.73 15.79 -30.38
CA ASP A 364 3.45 17.10 -31.00
C ASP A 364 4.67 17.58 -31.81
N GLU A 365 5.87 17.41 -31.26
CA GLU A 365 7.15 17.64 -31.91
C GLU A 365 8.13 16.50 -31.59
N VAL A 366 8.94 16.12 -32.58
CA VAL A 366 9.95 15.07 -32.44
C VAL A 366 11.34 15.68 -32.61
N ASP A 367 12.14 15.71 -31.55
CA ASP A 367 13.56 16.06 -31.63
C ASP A 367 14.28 15.01 -32.51
N PRO A 368 14.84 15.39 -33.68
CA PRO A 368 15.55 14.46 -34.55
C PRO A 368 16.73 13.78 -33.88
N ALA A 369 17.41 14.45 -32.93
CA ALA A 369 18.53 13.87 -32.19
C ALA A 369 18.06 12.76 -31.24
N LEU A 370 16.87 12.89 -30.64
CA LEU A 370 16.27 11.84 -29.80
C LEU A 370 15.67 10.72 -30.65
N LEU A 371 15.03 11.05 -31.76
CA LEU A 371 14.52 10.05 -32.70
C LEU A 371 15.67 9.17 -33.23
N ALA A 372 16.82 9.79 -33.52
CA ALA A 372 18.01 9.09 -33.95
C ALA A 372 18.51 8.08 -32.89
N LEU A 373 18.25 8.28 -31.59
CA LEU A 373 18.63 7.31 -30.53
C LEU A 373 17.80 6.02 -30.59
N THR A 374 16.61 6.04 -31.19
CA THR A 374 15.70 4.90 -31.19
C THR A 374 16.25 3.72 -32.01
N GLY A 375 15.62 2.56 -31.83
CA GLY A 375 15.99 1.33 -32.54
C GLY A 375 16.90 0.42 -31.72
N PRO A 376 17.65 -0.49 -32.39
CA PRO A 376 18.43 -1.50 -31.71
C PRO A 376 19.68 -0.91 -31.02
N TRP A 377 20.00 -1.51 -29.89
CA TRP A 377 21.18 -1.29 -29.06
C TRP A 377 21.68 -2.63 -28.51
N TYR A 378 22.98 -2.73 -28.24
CA TYR A 378 23.62 -3.97 -27.85
C TYR A 378 24.47 -3.80 -26.60
N TRP A 379 24.22 -4.61 -25.57
CA TRP A 379 25.17 -4.80 -24.48
C TRP A 379 25.94 -6.08 -24.71
N GLY A 380 27.18 -5.98 -25.18
CA GLY A 380 27.91 -7.11 -25.73
C GLY A 380 27.14 -7.71 -26.92
N ALA A 381 26.69 -8.96 -26.80
CA ALA A 381 25.85 -9.62 -27.81
C ALA A 381 24.33 -9.54 -27.50
N ALA A 382 23.93 -9.05 -26.33
CA ALA A 382 22.52 -8.99 -25.93
C ALA A 382 21.80 -7.83 -26.63
N THR A 383 20.64 -8.11 -27.21
CA THR A 383 19.87 -7.15 -28.03
C THR A 383 18.81 -6.43 -27.23
N PHE A 384 18.76 -5.11 -27.39
CA PHE A 384 17.77 -4.23 -26.78
C PHE A 384 17.19 -3.30 -27.84
N ALA A 385 15.96 -2.82 -27.60
CA ALA A 385 15.35 -1.74 -28.34
C ALA A 385 15.18 -0.54 -27.42
N LEU A 386 15.64 0.62 -27.89
CA LEU A 386 15.33 1.91 -27.28
C LEU A 386 14.16 2.55 -28.03
N ARG A 387 13.11 2.94 -27.30
CA ARG A 387 11.94 3.64 -27.83
C ARG A 387 11.82 5.02 -27.21
N LEU A 388 11.46 5.99 -28.04
CA LEU A 388 11.09 7.33 -27.60
C LEU A 388 9.59 7.37 -27.32
N ARG A 389 9.22 7.95 -26.18
CA ARG A 389 7.83 8.12 -25.72
C ARG A 389 7.52 9.60 -25.51
N ALA A 390 6.26 9.89 -25.17
CA ALA A 390 5.81 11.24 -24.81
C ALA A 390 6.70 11.90 -23.75
N GLY A 391 6.84 13.22 -23.83
CA GLY A 391 7.62 13.99 -22.87
C GLY A 391 9.12 13.65 -22.85
N ARG A 392 9.70 13.22 -23.99
CA ARG A 392 11.11 12.80 -24.11
C ARG A 392 11.50 11.59 -23.26
N ALA A 393 10.54 10.83 -22.74
CA ALA A 393 10.82 9.62 -21.97
C ALA A 393 11.41 8.53 -22.88
N LEU A 394 12.34 7.75 -22.34
CA LEU A 394 12.95 6.63 -23.05
C LEU A 394 12.51 5.30 -22.43
N GLU A 395 12.44 4.27 -23.25
CA GLU A 395 12.13 2.90 -22.82
C GLU A 395 13.13 1.94 -23.45
N LEU A 396 13.89 1.24 -22.61
CA LEU A 396 14.84 0.22 -23.02
C LEU A 396 14.25 -1.16 -22.70
N THR A 397 14.07 -2.00 -23.72
CA THR A 397 13.54 -3.37 -23.55
C THR A 397 14.42 -4.38 -24.26
N PRO A 398 14.66 -5.57 -23.69
CA PRO A 398 15.31 -6.66 -24.42
C PRO A 398 14.47 -7.08 -25.64
N LEU A 399 15.14 -7.39 -26.74
CA LEU A 399 14.50 -7.93 -27.95
C LEU A 399 14.42 -9.47 -27.93
N ALA A 400 15.25 -10.12 -27.11
CA ALA A 400 15.23 -11.56 -26.89
C ALA A 400 15.71 -11.91 -25.47
N GLY A 401 15.12 -12.97 -24.89
CA GLY A 401 15.47 -13.49 -23.57
C GLY A 401 15.09 -12.60 -22.40
N ASP A 402 15.53 -12.99 -21.21
CA ASP A 402 15.27 -12.28 -19.94
C ASP A 402 16.34 -11.21 -19.70
N GLY A 403 16.25 -10.09 -20.45
CA GLY A 403 17.11 -8.93 -20.25
C GLY A 403 16.51 -7.89 -19.30
N ARG A 404 17.36 -7.00 -18.79
CA ARG A 404 16.93 -5.90 -17.90
C ARG A 404 16.25 -4.81 -18.71
N ALA A 405 15.00 -4.51 -18.39
CA ALA A 405 14.25 -3.41 -19.00
C ALA A 405 14.09 -2.26 -18.01
N SER A 406 13.96 -1.03 -18.53
CA SER A 406 13.46 0.09 -17.73
C SER A 406 12.87 1.20 -18.58
N ARG A 407 12.01 2.02 -17.94
CA ARG A 407 11.58 3.33 -18.42
C ARG A 407 12.43 4.42 -17.78
N PHE A 408 12.68 5.50 -18.51
CA PHE A 408 13.53 6.60 -18.06
C PHE A 408 12.84 7.95 -18.22
N ARG A 409 12.85 8.74 -17.15
CA ARG A 409 12.37 10.14 -17.13
C ARG A 409 13.53 11.06 -17.53
N PRO A 410 13.33 12.06 -18.42
CA PRO A 410 14.38 13.02 -18.74
C PRO A 410 14.70 13.94 -17.55
N GLU A 411 15.95 14.37 -17.49
CA GLU A 411 16.47 15.37 -16.56
C GLU A 411 16.86 16.66 -17.29
N GLU A 412 16.96 17.77 -16.54
CA GLU A 412 17.32 19.09 -17.08
C GLU A 412 18.73 19.13 -17.67
N ASP A 413 19.64 18.29 -17.16
CA ASP A 413 21.03 18.19 -17.62
C ASP A 413 21.21 17.37 -18.91
N GLY A 414 20.10 16.87 -19.48
CA GLY A 414 20.09 16.08 -20.71
C GLY A 414 20.37 14.59 -20.50
N THR A 415 20.41 14.12 -19.26
CA THR A 415 20.39 12.69 -18.91
C THR A 415 18.97 12.18 -18.68
N TRP A 416 18.85 10.89 -18.35
CA TRP A 416 17.58 10.31 -17.91
C TRP A 416 17.78 9.43 -16.67
N THR A 417 16.81 9.44 -15.76
CA THR A 417 16.81 8.57 -14.57
C THR A 417 15.86 7.39 -14.76
N GLY A 418 16.35 6.18 -14.49
CA GLY A 418 15.57 4.95 -14.55
C GLY A 418 14.50 4.89 -13.46
N LEU A 419 13.32 4.40 -13.83
CA LEU A 419 12.11 4.48 -13.01
C LEU A 419 11.71 3.15 -12.37
N ASP A 420 12.27 2.03 -12.84
CA ASP A 420 11.80 0.70 -12.45
C ASP A 420 12.85 -0.41 -12.69
N GLY A 421 12.56 -1.57 -12.11
CA GLY A 421 13.38 -2.77 -12.26
C GLY A 421 14.78 -2.59 -11.67
N TYR A 422 15.78 -3.15 -12.36
CA TYR A 422 17.17 -3.10 -11.91
C TYR A 422 17.79 -1.69 -12.01
N TYR A 423 17.26 -0.83 -12.88
CA TYR A 423 17.83 0.49 -13.17
C TYR A 423 17.12 1.62 -12.42
N VAL A 424 16.30 1.32 -11.41
CA VAL A 424 15.62 2.36 -10.62
C VAL A 424 16.65 3.29 -9.96
N GLY A 425 16.53 4.59 -10.22
CA GLY A 425 17.47 5.61 -9.74
C GLY A 425 18.80 5.70 -10.53
N GLU A 426 19.09 4.76 -11.43
CA GLU A 426 20.30 4.78 -12.25
C GLU A 426 20.19 5.83 -13.37
N THR A 427 21.34 6.40 -13.75
CA THR A 427 21.40 7.43 -14.80
C THR A 427 21.74 6.81 -16.15
N LEU A 428 20.90 7.05 -17.15
CA LEU A 428 21.17 6.82 -18.57
C LEU A 428 21.74 8.09 -19.19
N LYS A 429 22.92 7.97 -19.82
CA LYS A 429 23.63 9.06 -20.47
C LYS A 429 23.96 8.70 -21.92
N VAL A 430 23.74 9.65 -22.83
CA VAL A 430 24.18 9.54 -24.22
C VAL A 430 25.62 10.04 -24.31
N VAL A 431 26.55 9.16 -24.67
CA VAL A 431 27.95 9.51 -24.88
C VAL A 431 28.17 9.83 -26.36
N ARG A 432 28.85 10.94 -26.63
CA ARG A 432 29.14 11.42 -27.97
C ARG A 432 30.63 11.46 -28.23
N THR A 433 31.02 11.24 -29.48
CA THR A 433 32.41 11.41 -29.94
C THR A 433 32.80 12.89 -29.92
N GLY A 434 34.10 13.18 -30.12
CA GLY A 434 34.57 14.56 -30.28
C GLY A 434 33.95 15.31 -31.48
N GLU A 435 33.37 14.58 -32.44
CA GLU A 435 32.66 15.12 -33.60
C GLU A 435 31.16 15.33 -33.34
N GLY A 436 30.66 15.00 -32.14
CA GLY A 436 29.27 15.19 -31.73
C GLY A 436 28.31 14.06 -32.13
N THR A 437 28.79 13.05 -32.86
CA THR A 437 28.02 11.84 -33.18
C THR A 437 27.82 10.98 -31.95
N VAL A 438 26.68 10.28 -31.86
CA VAL A 438 26.41 9.36 -30.74
C VAL A 438 27.36 8.17 -30.84
N SER A 439 28.10 7.91 -29.77
CA SER A 439 29.00 6.75 -29.66
C SER A 439 28.31 5.58 -28.99
N HIS A 440 27.80 5.77 -27.77
CA HIS A 440 27.16 4.71 -26.99
C HIS A 440 26.20 5.32 -25.96
N LEU A 441 25.42 4.45 -25.31
CA LEU A 441 24.68 4.80 -24.10
C LEU A 441 25.41 4.20 -22.89
N ASP A 442 25.60 5.02 -21.87
CA ASP A 442 26.02 4.57 -20.55
C ASP A 442 24.80 4.45 -19.66
N LEU A 443 24.71 3.34 -18.93
CA LEU A 443 23.73 3.13 -17.88
C LEU A 443 24.42 2.38 -16.73
N GLY A 444 24.88 3.12 -15.72
CA GLY A 444 25.81 2.57 -14.72
C GLY A 444 27.12 2.10 -15.39
N SER A 445 27.47 0.82 -15.22
CA SER A 445 28.61 0.19 -15.91
C SER A 445 28.25 -0.50 -17.24
N PHE A 446 26.98 -0.43 -17.65
CA PHE A 446 26.52 -1.04 -18.89
C PHE A 446 26.71 -0.08 -20.06
N VAL A 447 27.54 -0.50 -21.01
CA VAL A 447 27.75 0.20 -22.27
C VAL A 447 26.90 -0.45 -23.36
N PHE A 448 26.02 0.35 -23.96
CA PHE A 448 25.19 -0.08 -25.09
C PHE A 448 25.72 0.55 -26.37
N THR A 449 26.05 -0.27 -27.37
CA THR A 449 26.56 0.13 -28.69
C THR A 449 25.53 -0.11 -29.80
N ARG A 450 25.78 0.44 -31.00
CA ARG A 450 24.87 0.26 -32.15
C ARG A 450 25.05 -1.08 -32.85
N GLU A 451 26.23 -1.67 -32.71
CA GLU A 451 26.53 -3.02 -33.17
C GLU A 451 27.00 -3.88 -32.00
N PRO A 452 26.77 -5.21 -32.05
CA PRO A 452 27.29 -6.09 -31.02
C PRO A 452 28.81 -6.09 -31.07
N TYR A 453 29.46 -5.75 -29.95
CA TYR A 453 30.91 -5.64 -29.88
C TYR A 453 31.49 -4.70 -30.98
N GLU A 454 30.88 -3.51 -31.13
CA GLU A 454 31.31 -2.48 -32.08
C GLU A 454 32.80 -2.17 -31.96
N GLN A 455 33.55 -2.27 -33.06
CA GLN A 455 34.98 -2.00 -33.06
C GLN A 455 35.25 -0.52 -32.78
N GLY A 456 36.05 -0.23 -31.74
CA GLY A 456 36.43 1.13 -31.38
C GLY A 456 36.63 1.30 -29.87
N GLY A 457 36.64 2.56 -29.43
CA GLY A 457 36.86 2.92 -28.02
C GLY A 457 35.62 2.85 -27.13
N ALA A 458 34.44 2.56 -27.70
CA ALA A 458 33.20 2.51 -26.93
C ALA A 458 33.13 1.27 -26.03
N VAL A 459 33.65 0.12 -26.47
CA VAL A 459 33.61 -1.13 -25.70
C VAL A 459 34.82 -1.20 -24.76
N PRO A 460 34.63 -1.14 -23.42
CA PRO A 460 35.75 -1.23 -22.48
C PRO A 460 36.47 -2.58 -22.61
N GLY A 461 37.80 -2.55 -22.70
CA GLY A 461 38.62 -3.76 -22.90
C GLY A 461 38.78 -4.19 -24.37
N GLY A 462 38.09 -3.52 -25.30
CA GLY A 462 38.17 -3.82 -26.73
C GLY A 462 37.50 -5.14 -27.11
N VAL A 463 37.81 -5.60 -28.32
CA VAL A 463 37.27 -6.82 -28.93
C VAL A 463 38.42 -7.67 -29.46
N ASP A 464 38.26 -9.00 -29.40
CA ASP A 464 39.27 -9.94 -29.88
C ASP A 464 39.60 -9.69 -31.36
N GLU A 465 40.89 -9.63 -31.69
CA GLU A 465 41.35 -9.32 -33.05
C GLU A 465 40.91 -10.37 -34.08
N ALA A 466 40.67 -11.62 -33.67
CA ALA A 466 40.17 -12.67 -34.54
C ALA A 466 38.66 -12.56 -34.82
N GLY A 467 37.93 -11.71 -34.07
CA GLY A 467 36.51 -11.45 -34.26
C GLY A 467 35.59 -12.63 -33.93
N TRP A 468 34.38 -12.62 -34.51
CA TRP A 468 33.38 -13.68 -34.38
C TRP A 468 33.87 -15.00 -35.02
N ARG A 469 33.55 -16.15 -34.41
CA ARG A 469 33.95 -17.49 -34.89
C ARG A 469 32.77 -18.37 -35.23
#